data_AF-A0A7U4QQG5-F1
#
_entry.id   AF-A0A7U4QQG5-F1
#
_cell.length_a   1.000
_cell.length_b   1.000
_cell.length_c   1.000
_cell.angle_alpha   90.00
_cell.angle_beta   90.00
_cell.angle_gamma   90.00
#
_symmetry.space_group_name_H-M   'P 1'
#
loop_
_entity.id
_entity.type
_entity.pdbx_description
1 polymer ?
#
loop_
_entity_poly.entity_id
_entity_poly.type
_entity_poly.pdbx_seq_one_letter_code
_entity_poly.pdbx_strand_id
1 'polypeptide(L)'
;MSFTALLNISESRSALNNSFDNVQEMVKALGIFSLSKSYNISSLWASYAKNHTGICIEYYLEDLISKNNGLYQCFDVVYSDTPPDIGVEDINSDTLLQKMIGTKHFDWDKEQEFRIVCDNQGKNHYRSDAVCGIIFGLKTPDESKNELMKLLRNRDIKFKQIVNDGKSYGLHTQDVVNPYDGEVNLINHEKIDFGDIVPDEAYIREDHRVFIPYLYKVATLMRSYPDCIEIFNMDFSETSTVKDPIIYVNFKEKESVYPYSKKIFHINNMI
;
A
#
# COMPACT_ATOMS: atom_id res chain seq x y z
N MET A 1 26.94 47.99 15.93
CA MET A 1 25.86 47.03 16.25
C MET A 1 25.79 46.88 17.77
N SER A 2 24.60 46.98 18.37
CA SER A 2 24.42 46.79 19.82
C SER A 2 24.72 45.34 20.24
N PHE A 3 25.27 45.14 21.44
CA PHE A 3 25.56 43.82 22.00
C PHE A 3 24.30 42.95 22.12
N THR A 4 23.14 43.58 22.40
CA THR A 4 21.83 42.95 22.42
C THR A 4 21.41 42.43 21.05
N ALA A 5 21.77 43.15 19.98
CA ALA A 5 21.51 42.70 18.61
C ALA A 5 22.40 41.50 18.23
N LEU A 6 23.67 41.48 18.67
CA LEU A 6 24.57 40.35 18.48
C LEU A 6 24.12 39.10 19.25
N LEU A 7 23.66 39.26 20.50
CA LEU A 7 23.09 38.18 21.30
C LEU A 7 21.82 37.61 20.64
N ASN A 8 20.88 38.46 20.21
CA ASN A 8 19.69 38.02 19.48
C ASN A 8 20.04 37.31 18.16
N ILE A 9 21.05 37.77 17.42
CA ILE A 9 21.53 37.10 16.20
C ILE A 9 22.16 35.75 16.53
N SER A 10 22.95 35.65 17.62
CA SER A 10 23.57 34.38 18.04
C SER A 10 22.54 33.38 18.54
N GLU A 11 21.55 33.82 19.32
CA GLU A 11 20.44 33.00 19.79
C GLU A 11 19.58 32.54 18.60
N SER A 12 19.22 33.45 17.69
CA SER A 12 18.50 33.11 16.47
C SER A 12 19.27 32.13 15.58
N ARG A 13 20.59 32.29 15.46
CA ARG A 13 21.45 31.37 14.71
C ARG A 13 21.56 30.01 15.38
N SER A 14 21.66 29.95 16.71
CA SER A 14 21.66 28.68 17.44
C SER A 14 20.31 27.97 17.35
N ALA A 15 19.20 28.72 17.40
CA ALA A 15 17.86 28.19 17.24
C ALA A 15 17.67 27.60 15.83
N LEU A 16 18.13 28.32 14.79
CA LEU A 16 18.11 27.83 13.41
C LEU A 16 18.95 26.55 13.25
N ASN A 17 20.18 26.53 13.77
CA ASN A 17 21.03 25.33 13.70
C ASN A 17 20.36 24.14 14.38
N ASN A 18 19.79 24.33 15.58
CA ASN A 18 19.06 23.27 16.28
C ASN A 18 17.84 22.79 15.47
N SER A 19 17.11 23.70 14.81
CA SER A 19 16.02 23.32 13.90
C SER A 19 16.50 22.50 12.71
N PHE A 20 17.63 22.87 12.09
CA PHE A 20 18.23 22.10 11.01
C PHE A 20 18.67 20.71 11.46
N ASP A 21 19.35 20.61 12.61
CA ASP A 21 19.78 19.34 13.18
C ASP A 21 18.57 18.43 13.49
N ASN A 22 17.50 19.00 14.06
CA ASN A 22 16.26 18.27 14.32
C ASN A 22 15.61 17.74 13.03
N VAL A 23 15.57 18.55 11.97
CA VAL A 23 15.03 18.13 10.67
C VAL A 23 15.90 17.03 10.05
N GLN A 24 17.23 17.11 10.16
CA GLN A 24 18.13 16.06 9.68
C GLN A 24 17.92 14.75 10.44
N GLU A 25 17.81 14.78 11.77
CA GLU A 25 17.55 13.59 12.58
C GLU A 25 16.16 13.02 12.29
N MET A 26 15.14 13.87 12.10
CA MET A 26 13.81 13.44 11.65
C MET A 26 13.90 12.71 10.31
N VAL A 27 14.55 13.28 9.29
CA VAL A 27 14.68 12.64 7.97
C VAL A 27 15.43 11.31 8.04
N LYS A 28 16.48 11.23 8.87
CA LYS A 28 17.17 9.96 9.11
C LYS A 28 16.25 8.93 9.75
N ALA A 29 15.31 9.33 10.60
CA ALA A 29 14.37 8.47 11.30
C ALA A 29 13.22 7.93 10.41
N LEU A 30 12.99 8.51 9.23
CA LEU A 30 11.90 8.11 8.35
C LEU A 30 12.10 6.74 7.71
N GLY A 31 11.00 6.00 7.55
CA GLY A 31 10.90 4.87 6.63
C GLY A 31 10.46 5.36 5.26
N ILE A 32 11.26 5.10 4.21
CA ILE A 32 10.93 5.42 2.81
C ILE A 32 10.69 4.11 2.05
N PHE A 33 9.49 3.94 1.52
CA PHE A 33 9.15 2.83 0.63
C PHE A 33 8.97 3.35 -0.80
N SER A 34 9.95 3.04 -1.65
CA SER A 34 10.01 3.44 -3.05
C SER A 34 9.33 2.42 -3.96
N LEU A 35 8.37 2.90 -4.73
CA LEU A 35 7.60 2.16 -5.72
C LEU A 35 7.84 2.75 -7.11
N SER A 36 7.51 1.99 -8.15
CA SER A 36 7.41 2.50 -9.52
C SER A 36 5.97 2.39 -10.00
N LYS A 37 5.51 3.37 -10.78
CA LYS A 37 4.20 3.34 -11.42
C LYS A 37 4.10 2.37 -12.60
N SER A 38 5.22 1.83 -13.08
CA SER A 38 5.23 0.97 -14.26
C SER A 38 6.19 -0.21 -14.10
N TYR A 39 5.71 -1.40 -14.42
CA TYR A 39 6.57 -2.57 -14.56
C TYR A 39 7.37 -2.53 -15.87
N ASN A 40 6.95 -1.73 -16.87
CA ASN A 40 7.50 -1.76 -18.22
C ASN A 40 8.71 -0.82 -18.37
N ILE A 41 9.68 -0.95 -17.45
CA ILE A 41 10.92 -0.17 -17.45
C ILE A 41 12.10 -1.13 -17.33
N SER A 42 12.71 -1.48 -18.47
CA SER A 42 13.77 -2.50 -18.55
C SER A 42 14.96 -2.23 -17.63
N SER A 43 15.32 -0.97 -17.38
CA SER A 43 16.41 -0.65 -16.45
C SER A 43 16.08 -1.01 -15.00
N LEU A 44 14.81 -0.96 -14.58
CA LEU A 44 14.43 -1.38 -13.23
C LEU A 44 14.56 -2.89 -13.07
N TRP A 45 14.23 -3.67 -14.09
CA TRP A 45 14.44 -5.12 -14.07
C TRP A 45 15.92 -5.51 -14.04
N ALA A 46 16.76 -4.73 -14.73
CA ALA A 46 18.20 -4.91 -14.70
C ALA A 46 18.76 -4.66 -13.28
N SER A 47 18.39 -3.53 -12.68
CA SER A 47 18.94 -3.04 -11.41
C SER A 47 18.32 -3.70 -10.16
N TYR A 48 16.99 -3.81 -10.11
CA TYR A 48 16.24 -4.17 -8.90
C TYR A 48 15.69 -5.60 -8.93
N ALA A 49 15.60 -6.24 -10.10
CA ALA A 49 15.13 -7.62 -10.24
C ALA A 49 16.25 -8.59 -10.64
N LYS A 50 17.48 -8.35 -10.16
CA LYS A 50 18.66 -9.21 -10.38
C LYS A 50 18.81 -9.61 -11.86
N ASN A 51 18.83 -8.61 -12.73
CA ASN A 51 18.93 -8.81 -14.18
C ASN A 51 17.84 -9.73 -14.77
N HIS A 52 16.57 -9.39 -14.50
CA HIS A 52 15.37 -10.13 -14.93
C HIS A 52 15.21 -11.55 -14.35
N THR A 53 15.94 -11.95 -13.32
CA THR A 53 15.73 -13.24 -12.63
C THR A 53 14.78 -13.12 -11.43
N GLY A 54 14.52 -11.89 -10.96
CA GLY A 54 13.62 -11.58 -9.86
C GLY A 54 12.17 -11.38 -10.28
N ILE A 55 11.43 -10.62 -9.48
CA ILE A 55 10.00 -10.37 -9.64
C ILE A 55 9.68 -8.87 -9.52
N CYS A 56 8.48 -8.50 -9.95
CA CYS A 56 7.82 -7.25 -9.63
C CYS A 56 6.52 -7.56 -8.90
N ILE A 57 6.23 -6.81 -7.84
CA ILE A 57 5.02 -6.97 -7.02
C ILE A 57 4.12 -5.78 -7.33
N GLU A 58 2.88 -6.07 -7.75
CA GLU A 58 1.85 -5.09 -8.01
C GLU A 58 0.97 -4.94 -6.76
N TYR A 59 0.65 -3.69 -6.42
CA TYR A 59 -0.15 -3.36 -5.25
C TYR A 59 -1.39 -2.55 -5.60
N TYR A 60 -2.49 -2.80 -4.89
CA TYR A 60 -3.53 -1.79 -4.72
C TYR A 60 -3.08 -0.77 -3.68
N LEU A 61 -2.81 0.46 -4.13
CA LEU A 61 -2.25 1.50 -3.26
C LEU A 61 -3.16 1.77 -2.05
N GLU A 62 -4.48 1.79 -2.24
CA GLU A 62 -5.44 2.06 -1.17
C GLU A 62 -5.33 1.06 -0.01
N ASP A 63 -5.24 -0.24 -0.31
CA ASP A 63 -5.07 -1.30 0.71
C ASP A 63 -3.65 -1.36 1.27
N LEU A 64 -2.65 -0.92 0.49
CA LEU A 64 -1.26 -0.84 0.94
C LEU A 64 -1.08 0.19 2.06
N ILE A 65 -1.78 1.32 1.98
CA ILE A 65 -1.68 2.42 2.96
C ILE A 65 -2.81 2.44 4.01
N SER A 66 -3.85 1.62 3.84
CA SER A 66 -5.05 1.71 4.69
C SER A 66 -4.82 1.32 6.14
N LYS A 67 -3.90 0.40 6.44
CA LYS A 67 -3.72 -0.15 7.79
C LYS A 67 -3.29 0.90 8.81
N ASN A 68 -2.53 1.91 8.37
CA ASN A 68 -2.11 3.04 9.20
C ASN A 68 -2.43 4.35 8.49
N ASN A 69 -3.64 4.44 7.94
CA ASN A 69 -4.09 5.63 7.22
C ASN A 69 -3.87 6.90 8.07
N GLY A 70 -3.35 7.96 7.44
CA GLY A 70 -2.98 9.20 8.11
C GLY A 70 -1.58 9.22 8.75
N LEU A 71 -0.89 8.08 8.85
CA LEU A 71 0.53 8.02 9.26
C LEU A 71 1.50 7.95 8.07
N TYR A 72 0.96 7.98 6.86
CA TYR A 72 1.73 7.89 5.62
C TYR A 72 1.64 9.20 4.84
N GLN A 73 2.80 9.71 4.40
CA GLN A 73 2.88 10.70 3.34
C GLN A 73 3.17 10.00 2.02
N CYS A 74 2.37 10.27 1.00
CA CYS A 74 2.48 9.62 -0.29
C CYS A 74 2.62 10.66 -1.40
N PHE A 75 3.65 10.55 -2.24
CA PHE A 75 3.89 11.53 -3.30
C PHE A 75 4.73 10.95 -4.44
N ASP A 76 4.58 11.60 -5.59
CA ASP A 76 5.48 11.43 -6.72
C ASP A 76 6.82 12.10 -6.47
N VAL A 77 7.89 11.42 -6.88
CA VAL A 77 9.21 12.03 -6.93
C VAL A 77 9.24 13.07 -8.03
N VAL A 78 9.72 14.26 -7.68
CA VAL A 78 10.01 15.36 -8.59
C VAL A 78 11.41 15.18 -9.17
N TYR A 79 11.55 15.36 -10.47
CA TYR A 79 12.82 15.21 -11.17
C TYR A 79 13.36 16.56 -11.62
N SER A 80 14.61 16.85 -11.32
CA SER A 80 15.25 18.15 -11.58
C SER A 80 16.76 18.00 -11.79
N ASP A 81 17.34 18.79 -12.69
CA ASP A 81 18.79 18.87 -12.88
C ASP A 81 19.49 19.71 -11.79
N THR A 82 18.70 20.49 -11.03
CA THR A 82 19.20 21.28 -9.90
C THR A 82 18.63 20.76 -8.57
N PRO A 83 19.42 20.75 -7.49
CA PRO A 83 18.92 20.44 -6.16
C PRO A 83 17.76 21.37 -5.76
N PRO A 84 16.80 20.87 -4.95
CA PRO A 84 15.70 21.69 -4.45
C PRO A 84 16.24 22.81 -3.55
N ASP A 85 15.69 24.01 -3.72
CA ASP A 85 15.98 25.14 -2.84
C ASP A 85 15.10 25.05 -1.57
N ILE A 86 15.75 25.00 -0.41
CA ILE A 86 15.10 24.86 0.90
C ILE A 86 15.36 26.14 1.67
N GLY A 87 14.32 26.97 1.77
CA GLY A 87 14.34 28.23 2.50
C GLY A 87 13.88 28.09 3.95
N VAL A 88 13.96 29.18 4.71
CA VAL A 88 13.49 29.23 6.11
C VAL A 88 11.97 29.08 6.18
N GLU A 89 11.27 29.59 5.16
CA GLU A 89 9.83 29.46 4.95
C GLU A 89 9.37 28.01 4.82
N ASP A 90 10.24 27.11 4.36
CA ASP A 90 9.90 25.70 4.18
C ASP A 90 9.90 24.94 5.50
N ILE A 91 10.64 25.39 6.53
CA ILE A 91 10.90 24.66 7.79
C ILE A 91 9.60 24.23 8.50
N ASN A 92 8.54 25.04 8.39
CA ASN A 92 7.23 24.76 8.99
C ASN A 92 6.16 24.39 7.95
N SER A 93 6.57 24.11 6.71
CA SER A 93 5.65 23.75 5.64
C SER A 93 5.53 22.23 5.52
N ASP A 94 4.35 21.77 5.12
CA ASP A 94 4.11 20.36 4.77
C ASP A 94 4.94 19.91 3.55
N THR A 95 5.53 20.85 2.81
CA THR A 95 6.32 20.58 1.59
C THR A 95 7.79 20.29 1.84
N LEU A 96 8.29 20.55 3.06
CA LEU A 96 9.71 20.38 3.40
C LEU A 96 10.19 18.94 3.16
N LEU A 97 9.41 17.97 3.66
CA LEU A 97 9.71 16.55 3.50
C LEU A 97 9.77 16.17 2.03
N GLN A 98 8.78 16.58 1.24
CA GLN A 98 8.77 16.31 -0.20
C GLN A 98 9.98 16.95 -0.91
N LYS A 99 10.40 18.16 -0.54
CA LYS A 99 11.61 18.77 -1.12
C LYS A 99 12.85 17.94 -0.77
N MET A 100 13.01 17.58 0.51
CA MET A 100 14.20 16.88 1.02
C MET A 100 14.35 15.45 0.51
N ILE A 101 13.25 14.69 0.46
CA ILE A 101 13.25 13.26 0.16
C ILE A 101 12.30 12.91 -0.98
N GLY A 102 11.92 13.87 -1.81
CA GLY A 102 11.07 13.66 -2.98
C GLY A 102 11.65 14.27 -4.24
N THR A 103 12.93 14.65 -4.25
CA THR A 103 13.60 15.15 -5.45
C THR A 103 14.71 14.20 -5.89
N LYS A 104 14.79 13.90 -7.19
CA LYS A 104 15.88 13.14 -7.82
C LYS A 104 16.42 13.86 -9.06
N HIS A 105 17.62 13.51 -9.47
CA HIS A 105 18.19 14.00 -10.74
C HIS A 105 17.36 13.51 -11.94
N PHE A 106 17.28 14.30 -13.01
CA PHE A 106 16.42 14.03 -14.17
C PHE A 106 16.74 12.71 -14.89
N ASP A 107 17.98 12.23 -14.84
CA ASP A 107 18.37 10.92 -15.38
C ASP A 107 17.58 9.73 -14.81
N TRP A 108 16.95 9.93 -13.65
CA TRP A 108 16.14 8.93 -12.95
C TRP A 108 14.64 9.07 -13.21
N ASP A 109 14.19 10.03 -14.03
CA ASP A 109 12.77 10.29 -14.33
C ASP A 109 12.04 9.04 -14.85
N LYS A 110 12.74 8.24 -15.66
CA LYS A 110 12.22 6.98 -16.20
C LYS A 110 11.79 5.96 -15.13
N GLU A 111 12.24 6.10 -13.87
CA GLU A 111 11.80 5.20 -12.79
C GLU A 111 10.33 5.40 -12.43
N GLN A 112 9.76 6.56 -12.73
CA GLN A 112 8.38 6.92 -12.40
C GLN A 112 8.07 6.63 -10.92
N GLU A 113 8.98 7.10 -10.06
CA GLU A 113 9.02 6.72 -8.65
C GLU A 113 7.89 7.37 -7.86
N PHE A 114 7.21 6.55 -7.08
CA PHE A 114 6.22 6.96 -6.10
C PHE A 114 6.73 6.55 -4.71
N ARG A 115 6.65 7.44 -3.72
CA ARG A 115 7.11 7.17 -2.36
C ARG A 115 5.96 7.11 -1.38
N ILE A 116 6.00 6.11 -0.51
CA ILE A 116 5.26 6.08 0.75
C ILE A 116 6.27 6.31 1.87
N VAL A 117 6.04 7.34 2.67
CA VAL A 117 6.92 7.76 3.76
C VAL A 117 6.18 7.63 5.07
N CYS A 118 6.86 7.10 6.09
CA CYS A 118 6.33 6.99 7.45
C CYS A 118 7.40 7.40 8.47
N ASP A 119 6.94 7.76 9.67
CA ASP A 119 7.81 8.22 10.75
C ASP A 119 8.67 7.11 11.38
N ASN A 120 8.39 5.85 11.04
CA ASN A 120 9.06 4.68 11.63
C ASN A 120 9.85 3.91 10.58
N GLN A 121 11.17 3.81 10.80
CA GLN A 121 12.02 2.87 10.08
C GLN A 121 11.67 1.41 10.36
N GLY A 122 11.92 0.57 9.36
CA GLY A 122 11.91 -0.88 9.49
C GLY A 122 10.59 -1.52 9.04
N LYS A 123 10.18 -2.57 9.75
CA LYS A 123 9.03 -3.39 9.34
C LYS A 123 7.74 -2.59 9.49
N ASN A 124 7.00 -2.51 8.39
CA ASN A 124 5.64 -1.98 8.36
C ASN A 124 4.68 -3.08 7.92
N HIS A 125 3.45 -2.99 8.40
CA HIS A 125 2.39 -3.94 8.10
C HIS A 125 1.37 -3.29 7.17
N TYR A 126 0.97 -4.04 6.16
CA TYR A 126 -0.06 -3.67 5.19
C TYR A 126 -1.11 -4.77 5.13
N ARG A 127 -2.24 -4.51 4.47
CA ARG A 127 -3.31 -5.50 4.33
C ARG A 127 -2.91 -6.64 3.40
N SER A 128 -3.29 -7.86 3.75
CA SER A 128 -2.94 -9.07 3.02
C SER A 128 -3.46 -9.09 1.57
N ASP A 129 -4.50 -8.33 1.25
CA ASP A 129 -5.06 -8.16 -0.09
C ASP A 129 -4.50 -6.93 -0.84
N ALA A 130 -3.54 -6.21 -0.26
CA ALA A 130 -2.88 -5.10 -0.97
C ALA A 130 -2.02 -5.59 -2.13
N VAL A 131 -1.49 -6.82 -2.09
CA VAL A 131 -0.77 -7.42 -3.22
C VAL A 131 -1.79 -7.96 -4.20
N CYS A 132 -1.84 -7.40 -5.40
CA CYS A 132 -2.81 -7.76 -6.43
C CYS A 132 -2.20 -8.53 -7.61
N GLY A 133 -0.87 -8.47 -7.75
CA GLY A 133 -0.20 -9.15 -8.84
C GLY A 133 1.28 -9.42 -8.58
N ILE A 134 1.79 -10.44 -9.25
CA ILE A 134 3.21 -10.79 -9.31
C ILE A 134 3.59 -10.96 -10.77
N ILE A 135 4.61 -10.21 -11.19
CA ILE A 135 5.20 -10.34 -12.52
C ILE A 135 6.56 -11.01 -12.37
N PHE A 136 6.74 -12.15 -13.03
CA PHE A 136 8.02 -12.82 -13.13
C PHE A 136 8.88 -12.17 -14.22
N GLY A 137 10.15 -11.94 -13.92
CA GLY A 137 11.12 -11.46 -14.89
C GLY A 137 11.38 -12.50 -15.98
N LEU A 138 11.89 -12.04 -17.12
CA LEU A 138 12.15 -12.85 -18.31
C LEU A 138 12.95 -14.14 -18.03
N LYS A 139 13.82 -14.11 -17.01
CA LYS A 139 14.74 -15.19 -16.63
C LYS A 139 14.45 -15.75 -15.25
N THR A 140 13.28 -15.50 -14.67
CA THR A 140 12.92 -16.09 -13.38
C THR A 140 12.91 -17.62 -13.51
N PRO A 141 13.61 -18.36 -12.63
CA PRO A 141 13.61 -19.82 -12.66
C PRO A 141 12.23 -20.40 -12.37
N ASP A 142 11.83 -21.48 -13.06
CA ASP A 142 10.52 -22.10 -12.86
C ASP A 142 10.34 -22.66 -11.45
N GLU A 143 11.41 -23.11 -10.80
CA GLU A 143 11.40 -23.52 -9.39
C GLU A 143 10.92 -22.37 -8.49
N SER A 144 11.51 -21.18 -8.62
CA SER A 144 11.11 -19.99 -7.85
C SER A 144 9.69 -19.54 -8.18
N LYS A 145 9.23 -19.67 -9.43
CA LYS A 145 7.84 -19.39 -9.80
C LYS A 145 6.89 -20.32 -9.07
N ASN A 146 7.18 -21.62 -9.10
CA ASN A 146 6.35 -22.64 -8.47
C ASN A 146 6.29 -22.47 -6.94
N GLU A 147 7.43 -22.21 -6.31
CA GLU A 147 7.49 -21.92 -4.87
C GLU A 147 6.62 -20.71 -4.49
N LEU A 148 6.73 -19.61 -5.25
CA LEU A 148 5.98 -18.40 -4.96
C LEU A 148 4.47 -18.55 -5.23
N MET A 149 4.10 -19.18 -6.35
CA MET A 149 2.71 -19.49 -6.67
C MET A 149 2.08 -20.41 -5.61
N LYS A 150 2.83 -21.40 -5.13
CA LYS A 150 2.38 -22.28 -4.04
C LYS A 150 2.25 -21.54 -2.71
N LEU A 151 3.19 -20.64 -2.39
CA LEU A 151 3.17 -19.82 -1.17
C LEU A 151 1.96 -18.87 -1.15
N LEU A 152 1.61 -18.31 -2.30
CA LEU A 152 0.58 -17.29 -2.47
C LEU A 152 -0.76 -17.85 -2.99
N ARG A 153 -0.93 -19.18 -3.00
CA ARG A 153 -2.16 -19.83 -3.46
C ARG A 153 -3.41 -19.32 -2.72
N ASN A 154 -4.52 -19.25 -3.43
CA ASN A 154 -5.84 -18.84 -2.94
C ASN A 154 -5.91 -17.40 -2.38
N ARG A 155 -5.02 -16.50 -2.83
CA ARG A 155 -5.01 -15.08 -2.41
C ARG A 155 -5.55 -14.10 -3.44
N ASP A 156 -6.17 -14.61 -4.53
CA ASP A 156 -6.67 -13.80 -5.65
C ASP A 156 -5.58 -12.87 -6.25
N ILE A 157 -4.35 -13.39 -6.35
CA ILE A 157 -3.20 -12.69 -6.91
C ILE A 157 -3.03 -13.09 -8.37
N LYS A 158 -2.93 -12.10 -9.26
CA LYS A 158 -2.68 -12.35 -10.69
C LYS A 158 -1.20 -12.62 -10.92
N PHE A 159 -0.87 -13.73 -11.57
CA PHE A 159 0.50 -14.03 -11.97
C PHE A 159 0.72 -13.73 -13.45
N LYS A 160 1.83 -13.08 -13.77
CA LYS A 160 2.25 -12.78 -15.14
C LYS A 160 3.72 -13.11 -15.33
N GLN A 161 4.13 -13.32 -16.57
CA GLN A 161 5.51 -13.55 -16.97
C GLN A 161 5.90 -12.52 -18.02
N ILE A 162 7.05 -11.86 -17.84
CA ILE A 162 7.65 -11.07 -18.93
C ILE A 162 8.06 -12.02 -20.05
N VAL A 163 7.60 -11.71 -21.26
CA VAL A 163 7.92 -12.44 -22.48
C VAL A 163 8.60 -11.50 -23.48
N ASN A 164 9.51 -12.07 -24.28
CA ASN A 164 10.09 -11.37 -25.41
C ASN A 164 9.37 -11.83 -26.68
N ASP A 165 8.63 -10.93 -27.31
CA ASP A 165 7.91 -11.22 -28.56
C ASP A 165 8.80 -11.09 -29.80
N GLY A 166 10.05 -10.65 -29.64
CA GLY A 166 11.02 -10.43 -30.72
C GLY A 166 10.68 -9.26 -31.64
N LYS A 167 9.60 -8.51 -31.36
CA LYS A 167 9.07 -7.46 -32.23
C LYS A 167 9.36 -6.06 -31.68
N SER A 168 9.65 -5.93 -30.40
CA SER A 168 9.96 -4.66 -29.76
C SER A 168 10.94 -4.81 -28.59
N TYR A 169 11.55 -3.70 -28.19
CA TYR A 169 12.35 -3.61 -26.96
C TYR A 169 11.49 -3.43 -25.69
N GLY A 170 10.17 -3.26 -25.85
CA GLY A 170 9.24 -3.12 -24.74
C GLY A 170 9.01 -4.46 -24.04
N LEU A 171 8.74 -4.41 -22.73
CA LEU A 171 8.41 -5.59 -21.95
C LEU A 171 6.93 -5.90 -22.10
N HIS A 172 6.63 -7.07 -22.67
CA HIS A 172 5.27 -7.61 -22.74
C HIS A 172 5.08 -8.66 -21.67
N THR A 173 3.85 -8.81 -21.21
CA THR A 173 3.48 -9.81 -20.20
C THR A 173 2.48 -10.79 -20.75
N GLN A 174 2.56 -12.02 -20.27
CA GLN A 174 1.57 -13.07 -20.49
C GLN A 174 1.07 -13.56 -19.14
N ASP A 175 -0.24 -13.82 -19.04
CA ASP A 175 -0.83 -14.38 -17.83
C ASP A 175 -0.30 -15.80 -17.56
N VAL A 176 -0.09 -16.08 -16.28
CA VAL A 176 0.32 -17.40 -15.77
C VAL A 176 -0.77 -17.88 -14.82
N VAL A 177 -1.30 -19.06 -15.09
CA VAL A 177 -2.28 -19.69 -14.19
C VAL A 177 -1.52 -20.29 -13.01
N ASN A 178 -1.95 -19.97 -11.80
CA ASN A 178 -1.42 -20.61 -10.60
C ASN A 178 -2.01 -22.03 -10.49
N PRO A 179 -1.21 -23.10 -10.66
CA PRO A 179 -1.72 -24.47 -10.62
C PRO A 179 -2.09 -24.94 -9.21
N TYR A 180 -1.74 -24.18 -8.17
CA TYR A 180 -1.98 -24.53 -6.76
C TYR A 180 -3.25 -23.90 -6.18
N ASP A 181 -3.91 -23.01 -6.94
CA ASP A 181 -5.20 -22.48 -6.54
C ASP A 181 -6.24 -23.61 -6.53
N GLY A 182 -7.07 -23.66 -5.48
CA GLY A 182 -8.02 -24.76 -5.25
C GLY A 182 -7.46 -25.93 -4.43
N GLU A 183 -6.15 -26.02 -4.16
CA GLU A 183 -5.59 -26.94 -3.16
C GLU A 183 -5.92 -26.42 -1.75
N VAL A 184 -7.13 -26.71 -1.26
CA VAL A 184 -7.59 -26.32 0.08
C VAL A 184 -6.92 -27.20 1.13
N ASN A 185 -5.70 -26.85 1.51
CA ASN A 185 -5.25 -27.10 2.88
C ASN A 185 -5.64 -25.87 3.68
N LEU A 186 -6.76 -25.97 4.40
CA LEU A 186 -7.11 -25.04 5.47
C LEU A 186 -5.88 -24.95 6.38
N ILE A 187 -5.05 -23.92 6.18
CA ILE A 187 -4.12 -23.52 7.23
C ILE A 187 -5.07 -23.18 8.37
N ASN A 188 -4.99 -23.95 9.45
CA ASN A 188 -5.70 -23.69 10.70
C ASN A 188 -5.23 -22.33 11.21
N HIS A 189 -5.71 -21.25 10.61
CA HIS A 189 -5.84 -20.00 11.31
C HIS A 189 -6.79 -20.34 12.45
N GLU A 190 -6.28 -20.30 13.67
CA GLU A 190 -7.06 -20.50 14.89
C GLU A 190 -8.40 -19.81 14.68
N LYS A 191 -9.48 -20.58 14.74
CA LYS A 191 -10.84 -20.04 14.61
C LYS A 191 -10.98 -18.97 15.67
N ILE A 192 -10.93 -17.71 15.27
CA ILE A 192 -11.24 -16.62 16.17
C ILE A 192 -12.74 -16.75 16.46
N ASP A 193 -13.09 -16.73 17.74
CA ASP A 193 -14.48 -16.79 18.18
C ASP A 193 -15.14 -15.45 17.80
N PHE A 194 -15.66 -15.38 16.58
CA PHE A 194 -16.45 -14.26 16.10
C PHE A 194 -17.78 -14.32 16.83
N GLY A 195 -17.88 -13.69 17.99
CA GLY A 195 -19.15 -13.44 18.67
C GLY A 195 -20.20 -13.06 17.62
N ASP A 196 -21.35 -13.74 17.64
CA ASP A 196 -22.31 -13.81 16.53
C ASP A 196 -22.74 -12.43 16.03
N ILE A 197 -21.99 -11.83 15.10
CA ILE A 197 -22.51 -10.71 14.31
C ILE A 197 -23.42 -11.30 13.26
N VAL A 198 -24.68 -11.43 13.65
CA VAL A 198 -25.81 -11.60 12.76
C VAL A 198 -26.24 -10.19 12.35
N PRO A 199 -26.29 -9.87 11.05
CA PRO A 199 -26.84 -8.59 10.60
C PRO A 199 -28.23 -8.40 11.17
N ASP A 200 -28.52 -7.24 11.77
CA ASP A 200 -29.84 -6.95 12.30
C ASP A 200 -30.80 -6.60 11.15
N GLU A 201 -31.43 -7.64 10.61
CA GLU A 201 -32.34 -7.52 9.47
C GLU A 201 -33.56 -6.64 9.74
N ALA A 202 -33.87 -6.34 11.02
CA ALA A 202 -35.03 -5.54 11.38
C ALA A 202 -34.92 -4.07 10.93
N TYR A 203 -33.70 -3.54 10.84
CA TYR A 203 -33.46 -2.12 10.51
C TYR A 203 -33.01 -1.88 9.06
N ILE A 204 -32.93 -2.94 8.24
CA ILE A 204 -32.56 -2.83 6.84
C ILE A 204 -33.71 -2.20 6.04
N ARG A 205 -33.37 -1.17 5.25
CA ARG A 205 -34.31 -0.51 4.34
C ARG A 205 -34.93 -1.51 3.37
N GLU A 206 -36.22 -1.35 3.08
CA GLU A 206 -36.99 -2.27 2.23
C GLU A 206 -36.35 -2.51 0.87
N ASP A 207 -35.82 -1.46 0.25
CA ASP A 207 -35.16 -1.50 -1.06
C ASP A 207 -33.80 -2.23 -1.05
N HIS A 208 -33.21 -2.47 0.13
CA HIS A 208 -31.95 -3.19 0.30
C HIS A 208 -32.12 -4.62 0.83
N ARG A 209 -33.34 -5.03 1.20
CA ARG A 209 -33.60 -6.39 1.71
C ARG A 209 -33.17 -7.50 0.74
N VAL A 210 -33.26 -7.25 -0.57
CA VAL A 210 -32.80 -8.21 -1.60
C VAL A 210 -31.31 -8.53 -1.48
N PHE A 211 -30.52 -7.66 -0.86
CA PHE A 211 -29.07 -7.81 -0.70
C PHE A 211 -28.67 -8.40 0.66
N ILE A 212 -29.61 -8.74 1.55
CA ILE A 212 -29.33 -9.38 2.85
C ILE A 212 -28.41 -10.60 2.73
N PRO A 213 -28.58 -11.51 1.75
CA PRO A 213 -27.66 -12.66 1.59
C PRO A 213 -26.19 -12.25 1.43
N TYR A 214 -25.91 -11.05 0.89
CA TYR A 214 -24.55 -10.55 0.74
C TYR A 214 -23.92 -10.08 2.05
N LEU A 215 -24.72 -9.66 3.05
CA LEU A 215 -24.19 -9.38 4.40
C LEU A 215 -23.58 -10.65 5.02
N TYR A 216 -24.28 -11.79 4.91
CA TYR A 216 -23.76 -13.08 5.37
C TYR A 216 -22.55 -13.55 4.56
N LYS A 217 -22.54 -13.29 3.24
CA LYS A 217 -21.38 -13.57 2.37
C LYS A 217 -20.16 -12.75 2.80
N VAL A 218 -20.32 -11.44 3.02
CA VAL A 218 -19.26 -10.55 3.51
C VAL A 218 -18.77 -10.97 4.89
N ALA A 219 -19.66 -11.30 5.82
CA ALA A 219 -19.29 -11.81 7.14
C ALA A 219 -18.40 -13.07 7.01
N THR A 220 -18.75 -13.98 6.12
CA THR A 220 -17.96 -15.20 5.86
C THR A 220 -16.58 -14.88 5.30
N LEU A 221 -16.48 -13.95 4.35
CA LEU A 221 -15.21 -13.49 3.81
C LEU A 221 -14.33 -12.87 4.89
N MET A 222 -14.90 -11.99 5.72
CA MET A 222 -14.17 -11.33 6.81
C MET A 222 -13.71 -12.32 7.88
N ARG A 223 -14.45 -13.41 8.13
CA ARG A 223 -14.00 -14.49 9.03
C ARG A 223 -12.75 -15.21 8.53
N SER A 224 -12.57 -15.28 7.21
CA SER A 224 -11.37 -15.83 6.58
C SER A 224 -10.30 -14.76 6.26
N TYR A 225 -10.59 -13.48 6.52
CA TYR A 225 -9.69 -12.40 6.18
C TYR A 225 -8.50 -12.37 7.15
N PRO A 226 -7.26 -12.56 6.69
CA PRO A 226 -6.10 -12.75 7.57
C PRO A 226 -5.82 -11.59 8.54
N ASP A 227 -6.22 -10.37 8.16
CA ASP A 227 -6.04 -9.18 8.97
C ASP A 227 -7.21 -8.88 9.91
N CYS A 228 -8.33 -9.59 9.80
CA CYS A 228 -9.48 -9.42 10.68
C CYS A 228 -9.30 -10.19 11.99
N ILE A 229 -9.26 -9.47 13.11
CA ILE A 229 -9.34 -10.07 14.45
C ILE A 229 -10.81 -10.24 14.84
N GLU A 230 -11.60 -9.18 14.72
CA GLU A 230 -12.97 -9.15 15.24
C GLU A 230 -13.78 -8.18 14.39
N ILE A 231 -14.99 -8.57 13.98
CA ILE A 231 -15.94 -7.61 13.39
C ILE A 231 -16.70 -6.99 14.56
N PHE A 232 -16.98 -5.69 14.54
CA PHE A 232 -17.80 -5.05 15.58
C PHE A 232 -18.98 -4.25 15.02
N ASN A 233 -19.00 -3.96 13.71
CA ASN A 233 -20.12 -3.33 13.04
C ASN A 233 -20.09 -3.67 11.54
N MET A 234 -21.24 -4.00 10.95
CA MET A 234 -21.39 -4.27 9.52
C MET A 234 -22.81 -3.90 9.09
N ASP A 235 -22.93 -3.10 8.03
CA ASP A 235 -24.21 -2.70 7.45
C ASP A 235 -24.01 -2.17 6.01
N PHE A 236 -25.08 -1.76 5.35
CA PHE A 236 -25.02 -1.01 4.11
C PHE A 236 -24.45 0.39 4.35
N SER A 237 -23.58 0.85 3.44
CA SER A 237 -23.03 2.21 3.46
C SER A 237 -24.13 3.26 3.33
N GLU A 238 -23.94 4.42 3.94
CA GLU A 238 -24.83 5.58 3.75
C GLU A 238 -24.93 6.00 2.28
N THR A 239 -23.89 5.75 1.50
CA THR A 239 -23.82 5.99 0.06
C THR A 239 -24.39 4.85 -0.80
N SER A 240 -24.85 3.76 -0.18
CA SER A 240 -25.38 2.59 -0.88
C SER A 240 -26.68 2.90 -1.61
N THR A 241 -26.81 2.36 -2.82
CA THR A 241 -28.05 2.42 -3.61
C THR A 241 -28.39 1.04 -4.18
N VAL A 242 -29.62 0.85 -4.66
CA VAL A 242 -29.99 -0.43 -5.31
C VAL A 242 -29.16 -0.71 -6.58
N LYS A 243 -28.66 0.33 -7.25
CA LYS A 243 -27.81 0.18 -8.45
C LYS A 243 -26.34 -0.07 -8.13
N ASP A 244 -25.88 0.44 -6.99
CA ASP A 244 -24.54 0.24 -6.47
C ASP A 244 -24.66 -0.08 -4.97
N PRO A 245 -24.98 -1.34 -4.64
CA PRO A 245 -25.21 -1.74 -3.27
C PRO A 245 -23.87 -1.99 -2.60
N ILE A 246 -23.65 -1.28 -1.49
CA ILE A 246 -22.34 -1.21 -0.82
C ILE A 246 -22.49 -1.65 0.63
N ILE A 247 -21.69 -2.62 1.06
CA ILE A 247 -21.58 -3.04 2.45
C ILE A 247 -20.29 -2.47 3.03
N TYR A 248 -20.33 -1.92 4.24
CA TYR A 248 -19.13 -1.64 5.01
C TYR A 248 -18.98 -2.65 6.14
N VAL A 249 -17.73 -2.89 6.54
CA VAL A 249 -17.38 -3.65 7.73
C VAL A 249 -16.39 -2.83 8.54
N ASN A 250 -16.72 -2.56 9.80
CA ASN A 250 -15.78 -2.07 10.78
C ASN A 250 -15.28 -3.24 11.62
N PHE A 251 -13.97 -3.37 11.70
CA PHE A 251 -13.32 -4.53 12.29
C PHE A 251 -12.04 -4.13 13.02
N LYS A 252 -11.67 -4.95 14.00
CA LYS A 252 -10.41 -4.90 14.68
C LYS A 252 -9.34 -5.50 13.77
N GLU A 253 -8.37 -4.70 13.36
CA GLU A 253 -7.34 -5.07 12.39
C GLU A 253 -6.04 -5.48 13.08
N LYS A 254 -5.46 -6.60 12.64
CA LYS A 254 -4.21 -7.13 13.15
C LYS A 254 -3.03 -6.22 12.78
N GLU A 255 -2.11 -6.01 13.74
CA GLU A 255 -0.83 -5.28 13.50
C GLU A 255 -1.01 -3.84 12.95
N SER A 256 -2.16 -3.21 13.19
CA SER A 256 -2.35 -1.78 12.97
C SER A 256 -1.98 -0.98 14.22
N VAL A 257 -1.41 0.22 14.03
CA VAL A 257 -1.19 1.20 15.10
C VAL A 257 -2.53 1.64 15.70
N TYR A 258 -3.54 1.84 14.85
CA TYR A 258 -4.91 2.14 15.25
C TYR A 258 -5.80 0.95 14.89
N PRO A 259 -6.12 0.06 15.85
CA PRO A 259 -6.62 -1.26 15.54
C PRO A 259 -8.06 -1.28 14.99
N TYR A 260 -8.70 -0.14 14.73
CA TYR A 260 -10.07 -0.07 14.22
C TYR A 260 -10.07 0.42 12.79
N SER A 261 -10.49 -0.46 11.88
CA SER A 261 -10.45 -0.22 10.45
C SER A 261 -11.80 -0.43 9.81
N LYS A 262 -11.98 0.20 8.65
CA LYS A 262 -13.14 0.04 7.78
C LYS A 262 -12.71 -0.62 6.47
N LYS A 263 -13.53 -1.57 6.00
CA LYS A 263 -13.44 -2.14 4.65
C LYS A 263 -14.79 -1.99 3.94
N ILE A 264 -14.75 -1.78 2.64
CA ILE A 264 -15.93 -1.56 1.79
C ILE A 264 -16.02 -2.69 0.75
N PHE A 265 -17.23 -3.18 0.53
CA PHE A 265 -17.56 -4.22 -0.44
C PHE A 265 -18.66 -3.71 -1.38
N HIS A 266 -18.35 -3.62 -2.67
CA HIS A 266 -19.35 -3.39 -3.70
C HIS A 266 -19.97 -4.74 -4.09
N ILE A 267 -21.28 -4.91 -3.84
CA ILE A 267 -21.97 -6.17 -4.11
C ILE A 267 -21.91 -6.52 -5.60
N ASN A 268 -21.88 -5.53 -6.49
CA ASN A 268 -21.74 -5.74 -7.93
C ASN A 268 -20.46 -6.52 -8.32
N ASN A 269 -19.41 -6.47 -7.50
CA ASN A 269 -18.17 -7.22 -7.73
C ASN A 269 -18.22 -8.64 -7.13
N MET A 270 -19.31 -8.98 -6.45
CA MET A 270 -19.51 -10.26 -5.74
C MET A 270 -20.59 -11.13 -6.39
N ILE A 271 -21.25 -10.65 -7.45
CA ILE A 271 -22.28 -11.34 -8.22
C ILE A 271 -21.63 -12.29 -9.22
#